data_AF-A0A2E7CSZ3-F1
#
_entry.id   AF-A0A2E7CSZ3-F1
#
_cell.length_a   1.000
_cell.length_b   1.000
_cell.length_c   1.000
_cell.angle_alpha   90.00
_cell.angle_beta   90.00
_cell.angle_gamma   90.00
#
_symmetry.space_group_name_H-M   'P 1'
#
loop_
_entity.id
_entity.type
_entity.pdbx_description
1 polymer ?
#
loop_
_entity_poly.entity_id
_entity_poly.type
_entity_poly.pdbx_seq_one_letter_code
_entity_poly.pdbx_strand_id
1 'polypeptide(L)'
;MINKESIELSISNDWKEIFKEEFSENYFIELMHKLNEEFLMKTIFPSKQEIFKAFKVTPLNKLKVIIIGQDPYHGINQANGLCFSVKKGSLIPPSLKNIYKEICNDIGFSKYTHGDLTEWAKQGVLLLNTSLTVEKNSPGSHSKIGWNKFTNKIISSISIRKQNLVFILWGNHAIKKEKLINKNNHLILKGPHPSPLSAYRGFFGCNHFSKTNLFLKEKKIKEINWKIN
;
A
#
# COMPACT_ATOMS: atom_id res chain seq x y z
N MET A 1 19.38 9.13 10.48
CA MET A 1 18.24 9.11 11.43
C MET A 1 16.96 9.30 10.63
N ILE A 2 15.85 8.68 11.02
CA ILE A 2 14.53 8.97 10.46
C ILE A 2 14.07 10.27 11.10
N ASN A 3 14.03 11.35 10.32
CA ASN A 3 13.63 12.68 10.77
C ASN A 3 12.79 13.36 9.67
N LYS A 4 12.16 14.48 10.01
CA LYS A 4 11.31 15.26 9.10
C LYS A 4 11.98 15.52 7.74
N GLU A 5 13.19 16.06 7.72
CA GLU A 5 13.92 16.41 6.50
C GLU A 5 14.15 15.17 5.60
N SER A 6 14.59 14.06 6.19
CA SER A 6 14.78 12.80 5.47
C SER A 6 13.48 12.25 4.88
N ILE A 7 12.36 12.45 5.56
CA ILE A 7 11.04 12.02 5.09
C ILE A 7 10.59 12.92 3.93
N GLU A 8 10.71 14.24 4.07
CA GLU A 8 10.36 15.21 3.02
C GLU A 8 11.17 15.02 1.74
N LEU A 9 12.44 14.58 1.83
CA LEU A 9 13.26 14.18 0.69
C LEU A 9 12.87 12.83 0.08
N SER A 10 12.16 11.99 0.85
CA SER A 10 11.76 10.64 0.44
C SER A 10 10.39 10.57 -0.24
N ILE A 11 9.61 11.67 -0.26
CA ILE A 11 8.25 11.72 -0.82
C ILE A 11 8.16 12.76 -1.94
N SER A 12 7.17 12.66 -2.82
CA SER A 12 6.92 13.72 -3.81
C SER A 12 6.39 15.00 -3.14
N ASN A 13 6.65 16.15 -3.76
CA ASN A 13 6.34 17.47 -3.19
C ASN A 13 4.86 17.65 -2.84
N ASP A 14 3.96 17.06 -3.61
CA ASP A 14 2.51 17.14 -3.41
C ASP A 14 1.99 16.30 -2.22
N TRP A 15 2.82 15.45 -1.61
CA TRP A 15 2.50 14.82 -0.32
C TRP A 15 2.87 15.69 0.89
N LYS A 16 3.79 16.64 0.73
CA LYS A 16 4.37 17.40 1.85
C LYS A 16 3.30 18.13 2.66
N GLU A 17 2.28 18.66 2.01
CA GLU A 17 1.18 19.34 2.69
C GLU A 17 0.43 18.40 3.66
N ILE A 18 0.08 17.19 3.20
CA ILE A 18 -0.58 16.18 4.05
C ILE A 18 0.36 15.73 5.18
N PHE A 19 1.65 15.52 4.88
CA PHE A 19 2.63 15.04 5.86
C PHE A 19 2.98 16.09 6.92
N LYS A 20 2.98 17.37 6.56
CA LYS A 20 3.31 18.46 7.48
C LYS A 20 2.35 18.53 8.67
N GLU A 21 1.07 18.19 8.45
CA GLU A 21 0.09 18.07 9.52
C GLU A 21 0.46 16.97 10.54
N GLU A 22 1.06 15.88 10.06
CA GLU A 22 1.41 14.74 10.92
C GLU A 22 2.75 14.94 11.64
N PHE A 23 3.68 15.71 11.07
CA PHE A 23 5.02 15.88 11.65
C PHE A 23 5.02 16.59 13.02
N SER A 24 4.02 17.43 13.30
CA SER A 24 3.89 18.13 14.58
C SER A 24 3.11 17.32 15.63
N GLU A 25 2.53 16.18 15.26
CA GLU A 25 1.74 15.38 16.18
C GLU A 25 2.63 14.57 17.14
N ASN A 26 2.36 14.64 18.45
CA ASN A 26 3.14 13.95 19.47
C ASN A 26 3.32 12.45 19.17
N TYR A 27 2.25 11.77 18.75
CA TYR A 27 2.30 10.34 18.43
C TYR A 27 3.27 10.02 17.27
N PHE A 28 3.43 10.94 16.32
CA PHE A 28 4.30 10.76 15.16
C PHE A 28 5.76 11.00 15.56
N ILE A 29 6.01 12.00 16.42
CA ILE A 29 7.33 12.24 17.00
C ILE A 29 7.80 11.02 17.81
N GLU A 30 6.94 10.49 18.68
CA GLU A 30 7.19 9.27 19.46
C GLU A 30 7.43 8.05 18.56
N LEU A 31 6.63 7.90 17.49
CA LEU A 31 6.83 6.84 16.49
C LEU A 31 8.22 6.95 15.83
N MET A 32 8.65 8.13 15.42
CA MET A 32 9.97 8.32 14.80
C MET A 32 11.10 8.05 15.79
N HIS A 33 10.96 8.47 17.05
CA HIS A 33 11.94 8.18 18.10
C HIS A 33 12.09 6.67 18.30
N LYS A 34 10.98 5.97 18.54
CA LYS A 34 10.94 4.52 18.73
C LYS A 34 11.57 3.78 17.56
N LEU A 35 11.24 4.17 16.32
CA LEU A 35 11.83 3.53 15.14
C LEU A 35 13.34 3.75 15.08
N ASN A 36 13.83 4.96 15.38
CA ASN A 36 15.27 5.21 15.39
C ASN A 36 16.00 4.31 16.39
N GLU A 37 15.45 4.12 17.59
CA GLU A 37 15.98 3.19 18.59
C GLU A 37 15.93 1.74 18.12
N GLU A 38 14.77 1.28 17.61
CA GLU A 38 14.60 -0.11 17.18
C GLU A 38 15.51 -0.47 16.00
N PHE A 39 15.73 0.44 15.06
CA PHE A 39 16.68 0.22 13.98
C PHE A 39 18.16 0.15 14.44
N LEU A 40 18.49 0.57 15.66
CA LEU A 40 19.84 0.38 16.23
C LEU A 40 20.00 -1.00 16.87
N MET A 41 18.91 -1.57 17.39
CA MET A 41 18.94 -2.79 18.21
C MET A 41 18.39 -4.03 17.50
N LYS A 42 17.56 -3.84 16.48
CA LYS A 42 16.77 -4.90 15.84
C LYS A 42 16.88 -4.85 14.33
N THR A 43 16.57 -5.98 13.68
CA THR A 43 16.36 -6.01 12.24
C THR A 43 14.92 -5.62 11.93
N ILE A 44 14.73 -4.40 11.42
CA ILE A 44 13.42 -3.86 11.02
C ILE A 44 13.34 -3.78 9.49
N PHE A 45 12.18 -4.14 8.93
CA PHE A 45 11.87 -4.05 7.51
C PHE A 45 10.74 -3.05 7.24
N PRO A 46 10.70 -2.40 6.05
CA PRO A 46 11.75 -2.40 5.04
C PRO A 46 12.97 -1.58 5.51
N SER A 47 13.97 -1.38 4.64
CA SER A 47 15.08 -0.47 4.95
C SER A 47 14.57 0.95 5.25
N LYS A 48 15.31 1.75 6.03
CA LYS A 48 14.90 3.11 6.44
C LYS A 48 14.48 3.98 5.23
N GLN A 49 15.21 3.85 4.12
CA GLN A 49 14.99 4.62 2.89
C GLN A 49 13.73 4.18 2.13
N GLU A 50 13.21 2.99 2.42
CA GLU A 50 12.05 2.39 1.73
C GLU A 50 10.75 2.57 2.50
N ILE A 51 10.76 3.01 3.78
CA ILE A 51 9.56 3.15 4.62
C ILE A 51 8.45 3.95 3.93
N PHE A 52 8.81 5.06 3.28
CA PHE A 52 7.88 5.96 2.61
C PHE A 52 7.87 5.80 1.07
N LYS A 53 8.44 4.72 0.54
CA LYS A 53 8.58 4.51 -0.92
C LYS A 53 7.26 4.60 -1.68
N ALA A 54 6.15 4.14 -1.09
CA ALA A 54 4.82 4.25 -1.71
C ALA A 54 4.47 5.68 -2.14
N PHE A 55 4.79 6.66 -1.28
CA PHE A 55 4.56 8.09 -1.51
C PHE A 55 5.61 8.72 -2.44
N LYS A 56 6.81 8.16 -2.48
CA LYS A 56 7.85 8.55 -3.45
C LYS A 56 7.45 8.23 -4.89
N VAL A 57 7.01 6.99 -5.09
CA VAL A 57 6.78 6.40 -6.42
C VAL A 57 5.39 6.76 -6.95
N THR A 58 4.45 7.06 -6.07
CA THR A 58 3.08 7.45 -6.41
C THR A 58 2.81 8.90 -6.00
N PRO A 59 3.11 9.90 -6.85
CA PRO A 59 2.74 11.28 -6.58
C PRO A 59 1.24 11.46 -6.37
N LEU A 60 0.85 12.31 -5.42
CA LEU A 60 -0.55 12.54 -5.06
C LEU A 60 -1.38 13.03 -6.26
N ASN A 61 -0.79 13.82 -7.16
CA ASN A 61 -1.44 14.32 -8.38
C ASN A 61 -1.66 13.24 -9.46
N LYS A 62 -0.93 12.12 -9.39
CA LYS A 62 -1.09 10.96 -10.28
C LYS A 62 -1.89 9.83 -9.65
N LEU A 63 -2.33 9.99 -8.40
CA LEU A 63 -3.06 8.96 -7.66
C LEU A 63 -4.39 8.62 -8.33
N LYS A 64 -4.64 7.32 -8.52
CA LYS A 64 -5.85 6.76 -9.13
C LYS A 64 -6.45 5.64 -8.30
N VAL A 65 -5.59 4.77 -7.75
CA VAL A 65 -6.00 3.55 -7.05
C VAL A 65 -5.23 3.46 -5.73
N ILE A 66 -5.89 2.99 -4.67
CA ILE A 66 -5.28 2.72 -3.37
C ILE A 66 -5.54 1.25 -3.04
N ILE A 67 -4.47 0.49 -2.82
CA ILE A 67 -4.54 -0.89 -2.34
C ILE A 67 -4.00 -0.92 -0.91
N ILE A 68 -4.80 -1.43 0.03
CA ILE A 68 -4.45 -1.42 1.45
C ILE A 68 -3.99 -2.81 1.89
N GLY A 69 -2.74 -2.90 2.34
CA GLY A 69 -2.18 -4.06 3.04
C GLY A 69 -2.09 -3.85 4.56
N GLN A 70 -1.68 -4.88 5.28
CA GLN A 70 -1.58 -4.83 6.75
C GLN A 70 -0.22 -4.27 7.20
N ASP A 71 0.84 -5.06 7.03
CA ASP A 71 2.21 -4.76 7.40
C ASP A 71 3.18 -5.27 6.31
N PRO A 72 4.45 -4.82 6.30
CA PRO A 72 5.44 -5.29 5.34
C PRO A 72 5.74 -6.78 5.53
N TYR A 73 6.30 -7.42 4.50
CA TYR A 73 6.88 -8.74 4.67
C TYR A 73 8.05 -8.71 5.67
N HIS A 74 8.09 -9.69 6.56
CA HIS A 74 9.02 -9.76 7.71
C HIS A 74 10.26 -10.63 7.44
N GLY A 75 10.42 -11.15 6.22
CA GLY A 75 11.59 -11.92 5.81
C GLY A 75 12.67 -11.04 5.15
N ILE A 76 13.91 -11.53 5.21
CA ILE A 76 15.08 -10.86 4.61
C ILE A 76 14.85 -10.65 3.11
N ASN A 77 15.17 -9.45 2.62
CA ASN A 77 15.08 -9.06 1.20
C ASN A 77 13.69 -9.16 0.59
N GLN A 78 12.61 -9.26 1.38
CA GLN A 78 11.24 -9.27 0.86
C GLN A 78 10.69 -7.86 0.71
N ALA A 79 10.39 -7.19 1.82
CA ALA A 79 9.71 -5.90 1.80
C ALA A 79 10.54 -4.82 1.09
N ASN A 80 9.87 -4.06 0.25
CA ASN A 80 10.46 -2.98 -0.53
C ASN A 80 9.73 -1.64 -0.34
N GLY A 81 8.90 -1.50 0.70
CA GLY A 81 8.13 -0.28 0.97
C GLY A 81 6.78 -0.16 0.26
N LEU A 82 6.34 -1.19 -0.47
CA LEU A 82 5.05 -1.24 -1.17
C LEU A 82 4.26 -2.45 -0.68
N CYS A 83 2.96 -2.30 -0.37
CA CYS A 83 2.13 -3.42 0.07
C CYS A 83 2.06 -4.52 -1.02
N PHE A 84 2.05 -5.79 -0.60
CA PHE A 84 2.10 -7.00 -1.43
C PHE A 84 3.33 -7.17 -2.33
N SER A 85 4.13 -6.13 -2.56
CA SER A 85 5.32 -6.19 -3.42
C SER A 85 6.52 -6.80 -2.69
N VAL A 86 7.38 -7.47 -3.45
CA VAL A 86 8.72 -7.88 -3.02
C VAL A 86 9.81 -7.34 -3.95
N LYS A 87 11.07 -7.34 -3.51
CA LYS A 87 12.21 -6.98 -4.37
C LYS A 87 12.36 -7.97 -5.54
N LYS A 88 12.87 -7.50 -6.68
CA LYS A 88 13.23 -8.38 -7.81
C LYS A 88 14.26 -9.42 -7.35
N GLY A 89 14.10 -10.67 -7.79
CA GLY A 89 14.92 -11.80 -7.37
C GLY A 89 14.43 -12.51 -6.10
N SER A 90 13.53 -11.89 -5.31
CA SER A 90 12.93 -12.54 -4.15
C SER A 90 11.82 -13.50 -4.55
N LEU A 91 11.64 -14.56 -3.76
CA LEU A 91 10.52 -15.49 -3.93
C LEU A 91 9.19 -14.75 -3.80
N ILE A 92 8.30 -14.99 -4.77
CA ILE A 92 6.96 -14.40 -4.79
C ILE A 92 6.13 -15.00 -3.65
N PRO A 93 5.63 -14.19 -2.69
CA PRO A 93 4.87 -14.71 -1.56
C PRO A 93 3.50 -15.28 -1.98
N PRO A 94 2.89 -16.18 -1.17
CA PRO A 94 1.63 -16.84 -1.52
C PRO A 94 0.48 -15.87 -1.85
N SER A 95 0.33 -14.79 -1.08
CA SER A 95 -0.70 -13.78 -1.35
C SER A 95 -0.49 -13.09 -2.70
N LEU A 96 0.76 -12.80 -3.08
CA LEU A 96 1.06 -12.18 -4.37
C LEU A 96 0.85 -13.17 -5.53
N LYS A 97 1.16 -14.46 -5.35
CA LYS A 97 0.82 -15.50 -6.33
C LYS A 97 -0.69 -15.56 -6.59
N ASN A 98 -1.50 -15.45 -5.54
CA ASN A 98 -2.96 -15.42 -5.67
C ASN A 98 -3.44 -14.13 -6.35
N ILE A 99 -2.84 -12.98 -6.03
CA ILE A 99 -3.10 -11.73 -6.76
C ILE A 99 -2.83 -11.93 -8.25
N TYR A 100 -1.68 -12.49 -8.64
CA TYR A 100 -1.40 -12.74 -10.06
C TYR A 100 -2.38 -13.72 -10.69
N LYS A 101 -2.74 -14.82 -10.00
CA LYS A 101 -3.74 -15.77 -10.49
C LYS A 101 -5.08 -15.08 -10.78
N GLU A 102 -5.53 -14.19 -9.89
CA GLU A 102 -6.74 -13.43 -10.11
C GLU A 102 -6.60 -12.44 -11.28
N ILE A 103 -5.48 -11.73 -11.39
CA ILE A 103 -5.27 -10.81 -12.52
C ILE A 103 -5.26 -11.58 -13.86
N CYS A 104 -4.61 -12.74 -13.91
CA CYS A 104 -4.59 -13.57 -15.12
C CYS A 104 -6.01 -13.99 -15.54
N ASN A 105 -6.86 -14.35 -14.56
CA ASN A 105 -8.25 -14.72 -14.80
C ASN A 105 -9.12 -13.51 -15.20
N ASP A 106 -8.89 -12.34 -14.59
CA ASP A 106 -9.71 -11.14 -14.76
C ASP A 106 -9.37 -10.35 -16.04
N ILE A 107 -8.06 -10.13 -16.31
CA ILE A 107 -7.57 -9.27 -17.39
C ILE A 107 -7.07 -10.07 -18.61
N GLY A 108 -6.78 -11.36 -18.45
CA GLY A 108 -6.34 -12.23 -19.55
C GLY A 108 -4.87 -12.04 -19.95
N PHE A 109 -3.95 -12.60 -19.14
CA PHE A 109 -2.56 -12.82 -19.56
C PHE A 109 -1.93 -14.03 -18.86
N SER A 110 -0.82 -14.53 -19.41
CA SER A 110 -0.31 -15.87 -19.07
C SER A 110 0.88 -15.90 -18.11
N LYS A 111 1.61 -14.79 -17.92
CA LYS A 111 2.87 -14.80 -17.16
C LYS A 111 3.08 -13.52 -16.33
N TYR A 112 3.71 -13.72 -15.18
CA TYR A 112 4.34 -12.70 -14.35
C TYR A 112 5.81 -13.11 -14.16
N THR A 113 6.72 -12.15 -14.22
CA THR A 113 8.17 -12.44 -14.23
C THR A 113 8.85 -12.18 -12.88
N HIS A 114 8.28 -11.32 -12.05
CA HIS A 114 8.82 -10.97 -10.73
C HIS A 114 7.75 -10.43 -9.79
N GLY A 115 8.03 -10.34 -8.49
CA GLY A 115 7.10 -9.83 -7.48
C GLY A 115 7.18 -8.32 -7.17
N ASP A 116 7.97 -7.55 -7.93
CA ASP A 116 8.05 -6.09 -7.76
C ASP A 116 6.90 -5.36 -8.45
N LEU A 117 6.06 -4.66 -7.68
CA LEU A 117 4.88 -3.92 -8.13
C LEU A 117 5.15 -2.43 -8.36
N THR A 118 6.42 -2.01 -8.41
CA THR A 118 6.82 -0.61 -8.64
C THR A 118 6.20 -0.03 -9.93
N GLU A 119 5.99 -0.85 -10.97
CA GLU A 119 5.36 -0.40 -12.22
C GLU A 119 3.87 -0.06 -12.05
N TRP A 120 3.15 -0.66 -11.10
CA TRP A 120 1.80 -0.22 -10.76
C TRP A 120 1.84 1.12 -10.02
N ALA A 121 2.77 1.26 -9.07
CA ALA A 121 2.92 2.50 -8.31
C ALA A 121 3.20 3.71 -9.21
N LYS A 122 4.09 3.57 -10.20
CA LYS A 122 4.38 4.61 -11.20
C LYS A 122 3.14 5.03 -12.03
N GLN A 123 2.15 4.15 -12.17
CA GLN A 123 0.91 4.41 -12.92
C GLN A 123 -0.20 5.09 -12.09
N GLY A 124 0.03 5.31 -10.78
CA GLY A 124 -0.94 5.92 -9.87
C GLY A 124 -1.58 4.96 -8.86
N VAL A 125 -0.98 3.78 -8.64
CA VAL A 125 -1.47 2.81 -7.64
C VAL A 125 -0.70 2.96 -6.32
N LEU A 126 -1.31 3.59 -5.32
CA LEU A 126 -0.71 3.70 -3.99
C LEU A 126 -0.83 2.35 -3.26
N LEU A 127 0.31 1.67 -3.14
CA LEU A 127 0.45 0.37 -2.45
C LEU A 127 0.78 0.60 -0.97
N LEU A 128 -0.24 0.89 -0.17
CA LEU A 128 -0.09 1.34 1.22
C LEU A 128 -0.33 0.21 2.23
N ASN A 129 0.64 -0.07 3.09
CA ASN A 129 0.37 -0.85 4.31
C ASN A 129 -0.15 0.06 5.42
N THR A 130 -0.97 -0.47 6.32
CA THR A 130 -1.41 0.26 7.53
C THR A 130 -0.35 0.38 8.62
N SER A 131 0.64 -0.53 8.61
CA SER A 131 1.90 -0.44 9.34
C SER A 131 3.03 -0.34 8.32
N LEU A 132 3.91 0.65 8.41
CA LEU A 132 4.96 0.83 7.38
C LEU A 132 6.26 0.11 7.71
N THR A 133 6.36 -0.49 8.89
CA THR A 133 7.52 -1.25 9.34
C THR A 133 7.10 -2.53 10.05
N VAL A 134 8.00 -3.50 10.15
CA VAL A 134 7.84 -4.74 10.91
C VAL A 134 9.21 -5.23 11.39
N GLU A 135 9.24 -5.92 12.52
CA GLU A 135 10.45 -6.59 13.01
C GLU A 135 10.62 -7.93 12.29
N LYS A 136 11.87 -8.31 11.98
CA LYS A 136 12.19 -9.58 11.33
C LYS A 136 11.51 -10.75 12.05
N ASN A 137 10.82 -11.60 11.28
CA ASN A 137 10.10 -12.78 11.76
C ASN A 137 8.99 -12.52 12.79
N SER A 138 8.53 -11.28 12.94
CA SER A 138 7.52 -10.89 13.94
C SER A 138 6.36 -10.13 13.29
N PRO A 139 5.45 -10.83 12.56
CA PRO A 139 4.30 -10.21 11.90
C PRO A 139 3.49 -9.33 12.87
N GLY A 140 3.11 -8.13 12.43
CA GLY A 140 2.31 -7.21 13.24
C GLY A 140 3.02 -6.60 14.46
N SER A 141 4.33 -6.79 14.64
CA SER A 141 5.08 -6.26 15.79
C SER A 141 4.91 -4.74 15.96
N HIS A 142 4.79 -4.00 14.86
CA HIS A 142 4.67 -2.53 14.85
C HIS A 142 3.22 -2.07 14.61
N SER A 143 2.22 -2.93 14.84
CA SER A 143 0.80 -2.59 14.62
C SER A 143 0.26 -1.53 15.58
N LYS A 144 0.86 -1.39 16.77
CA LYS A 144 0.41 -0.53 17.87
C LYS A 144 1.32 0.67 18.16
N ILE A 145 2.33 0.94 17.33
CA ILE A 145 3.36 1.96 17.62
C ILE A 145 3.05 3.35 17.04
N GLY A 146 1.89 3.53 16.40
CA GLY A 146 1.46 4.82 15.83
C GLY A 146 1.14 4.79 14.34
N TRP A 147 1.61 3.78 13.59
CA TRP A 147 1.39 3.72 12.13
C TRP A 147 -0.08 3.72 11.71
N ASN A 148 -0.95 3.07 12.47
CA ASN A 148 -2.38 3.05 12.16
C ASN A 148 -3.00 4.45 12.24
N LYS A 149 -2.56 5.32 13.16
CA LYS A 149 -3.05 6.71 13.26
C LYS A 149 -2.58 7.50 12.03
N PHE A 150 -1.29 7.40 11.70
CA PHE A 150 -0.70 8.03 10.52
C PHE A 150 -1.41 7.63 9.22
N THR A 151 -1.48 6.32 8.95
CA THR A 151 -2.09 5.84 7.70
C THR A 151 -3.59 6.10 7.62
N ASN A 152 -4.31 6.12 8.75
CA ASN A 152 -5.71 6.56 8.77
C ASN A 152 -5.85 8.03 8.34
N LYS A 153 -5.01 8.92 8.87
CA LYS A 153 -5.03 10.33 8.46
C LYS A 153 -4.71 10.46 6.97
N ILE A 154 -3.69 9.77 6.47
CA ILE A 154 -3.38 9.75 5.04
C ILE A 154 -4.62 9.36 4.20
N ILE A 155 -5.30 8.26 4.56
CA ILE A 155 -6.49 7.79 3.84
C ILE A 155 -7.61 8.83 3.88
N SER A 156 -7.90 9.40 5.06
CA SER A 156 -8.91 10.44 5.22
C SER A 156 -8.59 11.70 4.42
N SER A 157 -7.35 12.19 4.47
CA SER A 157 -6.91 13.38 3.74
C SER A 157 -7.00 13.17 2.22
N ILE A 158 -6.61 12.00 1.72
CA ILE A 158 -6.80 11.64 0.30
C ILE A 158 -8.28 11.66 -0.05
N SER A 159 -9.14 11.04 0.77
CA SER A 159 -10.57 10.95 0.48
C SER A 159 -11.28 12.30 0.47
N ILE A 160 -10.81 13.26 1.26
CA ILE A 160 -11.36 14.62 1.30
C ILE A 160 -10.86 15.44 0.11
N ARG A 161 -9.56 15.37 -0.23
CA ARG A 161 -8.91 16.26 -1.21
C ARG A 161 -9.04 15.81 -2.66
N LYS A 162 -9.46 14.57 -2.90
CA LYS A 162 -9.50 13.96 -4.24
C LYS A 162 -10.88 13.41 -4.53
N GLN A 163 -11.12 13.10 -5.80
CA GLN A 163 -12.34 12.47 -6.28
C GLN A 163 -11.98 11.41 -7.33
N ASN A 164 -12.93 10.53 -7.65
CA ASN A 164 -12.79 9.52 -8.70
C ASN A 164 -11.60 8.57 -8.48
N LEU A 165 -11.30 8.26 -7.22
CA LEU A 165 -10.32 7.26 -6.83
C LEU A 165 -10.98 5.90 -6.64
N VAL A 166 -10.20 4.84 -6.80
CA VAL A 166 -10.60 3.47 -6.50
C VAL A 166 -9.87 2.97 -5.25
N PHE A 167 -10.61 2.55 -4.24
CA PHE A 167 -10.07 1.92 -3.03
C PHE A 167 -10.33 0.41 -3.09
N ILE A 168 -9.25 -0.37 -3.04
CA ILE A 168 -9.31 -1.84 -3.02
C ILE A 168 -8.99 -2.32 -1.61
N LEU A 169 -9.99 -2.89 -0.96
CA LEU A 169 -9.97 -3.31 0.44
C LEU A 169 -10.11 -4.83 0.54
N TRP A 170 -8.96 -5.52 0.61
CA TRP A 170 -8.92 -6.97 0.74
C TRP A 170 -8.71 -7.42 2.19
N GLY A 171 -9.70 -8.13 2.72
CA GLY A 171 -9.71 -8.64 4.10
C GLY A 171 -10.21 -7.62 5.13
N ASN A 172 -10.63 -8.14 6.29
CA ASN A 172 -11.29 -7.34 7.33
C ASN A 172 -10.46 -6.15 7.82
N HIS A 173 -9.13 -6.28 7.84
CA HIS A 173 -8.25 -5.20 8.25
C HIS A 173 -8.33 -3.97 7.32
N ALA A 174 -8.30 -4.20 6.00
CA ALA A 174 -8.48 -3.16 5.00
C ALA A 174 -9.93 -2.67 4.94
N ILE A 175 -10.91 -3.58 5.01
CA ILE A 175 -12.34 -3.24 4.98
C ILE A 175 -12.72 -2.29 6.12
N LYS A 176 -12.15 -2.43 7.32
CA LYS A 176 -12.37 -1.50 8.43
C LYS A 176 -11.97 -0.05 8.12
N LYS A 177 -11.14 0.20 7.10
CA LYS A 177 -10.77 1.55 6.65
C LYS A 177 -11.85 2.21 5.79
N GLU A 178 -12.90 1.48 5.37
CA GLU A 178 -14.04 2.02 4.62
C GLU A 178 -14.68 3.24 5.29
N LYS A 179 -14.71 3.27 6.63
CA LYS A 179 -15.23 4.41 7.41
C LYS A 179 -14.47 5.73 7.21
N LEU A 180 -13.27 5.68 6.63
CA LEU A 180 -12.42 6.84 6.36
C LEU A 180 -12.62 7.39 4.95
N ILE A 181 -13.46 6.74 4.14
CA ILE A 181 -13.60 7.00 2.71
C ILE A 181 -15.00 7.55 2.42
N ASN A 182 -15.06 8.70 1.77
CA ASN A 182 -16.30 9.26 1.25
C ASN A 182 -16.80 8.44 0.03
N LYS A 183 -17.80 7.60 0.26
CA LYS A 183 -18.38 6.69 -0.73
C LYS A 183 -19.02 7.38 -1.93
N ASN A 184 -19.42 8.64 -1.78
CA ASN A 184 -20.06 9.39 -2.87
C ASN A 184 -19.04 9.86 -3.91
N ASN A 185 -17.76 9.95 -3.52
CA ASN A 185 -16.69 10.49 -4.36
C ASN A 185 -15.82 9.40 -5.01
N HIS A 186 -15.91 8.16 -4.55
CA HIS A 186 -14.94 7.10 -4.82
C HIS A 186 -15.60 5.76 -5.05
N LEU A 187 -14.95 4.91 -5.87
CA LEU A 187 -15.30 3.50 -5.95
C LEU A 187 -14.60 2.74 -4.81
N ILE A 188 -15.35 1.90 -4.10
CA ILE A 188 -14.79 1.00 -3.08
C ILE A 188 -15.05 -0.44 -3.50
N LEU A 189 -13.97 -1.20 -3.72
CA LEU A 189 -13.99 -2.61 -4.05
C LEU A 189 -13.55 -3.42 -2.83
N LYS A 190 -14.41 -4.30 -2.33
CA LYS A 190 -14.19 -5.09 -1.11
C LYS A 190 -14.22 -6.57 -1.41
N GLY A 191 -13.32 -7.33 -0.78
CA GLY A 191 -13.30 -8.78 -0.91
C GLY A 191 -12.46 -9.45 0.17
N PRO A 192 -12.46 -10.80 0.24
CA PRO A 192 -11.55 -11.55 1.09
C PRO A 192 -10.08 -11.22 0.81
N HIS A 193 -9.21 -11.50 1.78
CA HIS A 193 -7.76 -11.31 1.59
C HIS A 193 -7.20 -12.32 0.56
N PRO A 194 -6.19 -11.96 -0.26
CA PRO A 194 -5.54 -12.89 -1.19
C PRO A 194 -4.71 -14.02 -0.52
N SER A 195 -4.71 -14.11 0.81
CA SER A 195 -3.98 -15.18 1.52
C SER A 195 -4.56 -16.55 1.14
N PRO A 196 -3.75 -17.62 1.07
CA PRO A 196 -4.24 -18.98 0.87
C PRO A 196 -5.38 -19.37 1.83
N LEU A 197 -5.41 -18.81 3.04
CA LEU A 197 -6.44 -19.07 4.05
C LEU A 197 -7.84 -18.54 3.68
N SER A 198 -7.92 -17.57 2.77
CA SER A 198 -9.17 -16.86 2.47
C SER A 198 -9.44 -16.65 0.98
N ALA A 199 -8.47 -16.91 0.09
CA ALA A 199 -8.60 -16.55 -1.33
C ALA A 199 -9.81 -17.23 -2.01
N TYR A 200 -10.05 -18.50 -1.68
CA TYR A 200 -11.18 -19.27 -2.20
C TYR A 200 -12.55 -18.82 -1.68
N ARG A 201 -12.61 -17.94 -0.67
CA ARG A 201 -13.86 -17.43 -0.09
C ARG A 201 -14.43 -16.24 -0.86
N GLY A 202 -13.94 -15.98 -2.09
CA GLY A 202 -14.40 -14.88 -2.95
C GLY A 202 -13.34 -13.83 -3.31
N PHE A 203 -12.05 -14.04 -3.01
CA PHE A 203 -11.00 -13.22 -3.65
C PHE A 203 -10.86 -13.62 -5.11
N PHE A 204 -10.83 -14.93 -5.39
CA PHE A 204 -10.88 -15.42 -6.76
C PHE A 204 -12.25 -15.15 -7.38
N GLY A 205 -12.28 -14.57 -8.58
CA GLY A 205 -13.50 -14.15 -9.29
C GLY A 205 -14.06 -12.81 -8.81
N CYS A 206 -13.32 -12.05 -7.99
CA CYS A 206 -13.76 -10.72 -7.56
C CYS A 206 -13.75 -9.71 -8.71
N ASN A 207 -12.90 -9.94 -9.72
CA ASN A 207 -12.73 -9.11 -10.91
C ASN A 207 -12.42 -7.64 -10.58
N HIS A 208 -11.66 -7.40 -9.50
CA HIS A 208 -11.39 -6.04 -9.02
C HIS A 208 -10.51 -5.24 -9.99
N PHE A 209 -9.67 -5.88 -10.81
CA PHE A 209 -8.76 -5.18 -11.71
C PHE A 209 -9.50 -4.65 -12.94
N SER A 210 -10.41 -5.45 -13.53
CA SER A 210 -11.27 -5.01 -14.63
C SER A 210 -12.29 -3.97 -14.17
N LYS A 211 -12.93 -4.16 -13.00
CA LYS A 211 -13.82 -3.17 -12.39
C LYS A 211 -13.12 -1.84 -12.13
N THR A 212 -11.87 -1.87 -11.67
CA THR A 212 -11.05 -0.67 -11.49
C THR A 212 -10.86 0.06 -12.82
N ASN A 213 -10.44 -0.65 -13.86
CA ASN A 213 -10.20 -0.03 -15.17
C ASN A 213 -11.49 0.49 -15.81
N LEU A 214 -12.60 -0.23 -15.70
CA LEU A 214 -13.92 0.22 -16.16
C LEU A 214 -14.29 1.56 -15.52
N PHE A 215 -14.17 1.67 -14.20
CA PHE A 215 -14.45 2.93 -13.49
C PHE A 215 -13.51 4.06 -13.90
N LEU A 216 -12.20 3.80 -14.03
CA LEU A 216 -11.27 4.83 -14.49
C LEU A 216 -11.63 5.32 -15.89
N LYS A 217 -12.00 4.40 -16.80
CA LYS A 217 -12.45 4.72 -18.16
C LYS A 217 -13.71 5.58 -18.17
N GLU A 218 -14.72 5.24 -17.37
CA GLU A 218 -15.95 6.04 -17.21
C GLU A 218 -15.67 7.46 -16.71
N LYS A 219 -14.66 7.63 -15.86
CA LYS A 219 -14.21 8.93 -15.35
C LYS A 219 -13.20 9.64 -16.27
N LYS A 220 -12.94 9.12 -17.47
CA LYS A 220 -11.95 9.62 -18.43
C LYS A 220 -10.52 9.68 -17.84
N ILE A 221 -10.22 8.81 -16.90
CA ILE A 221 -8.89 8.63 -16.30
C ILE A 221 -8.20 7.46 -17.00
N LYS A 222 -6.93 7.62 -17.36
CA LYS A 222 -6.16 6.54 -18.00
C LYS A 222 -6.11 5.30 -17.10
N GLU A 223 -6.56 4.18 -17.64
CA GLU A 223 -6.55 2.84 -17.04
C GLU A 223 -5.15 2.39 -16.57
N ILE A 224 -5.13 1.41 -15.67
CA ILE A 224 -3.88 0.79 -15.20
C ILE A 224 -3.55 -0.40 -16.10
N ASN A 225 -2.31 -0.47 -16.56
CA ASN A 225 -1.75 -1.69 -17.10
C ASN A 225 -1.30 -2.59 -15.93
N TRP A 226 -2.12 -3.60 -15.63
CA TRP A 226 -1.88 -4.56 -14.55
C TRP A 226 -0.84 -5.64 -14.89
N LYS A 227 -0.39 -5.73 -16.15
CA LYS A 227 0.62 -6.70 -16.57
C LYS A 227 1.99 -6.34 -15.99
N ILE A 228 2.70 -7.34 -15.48
CA ILE A 228 4.09 -7.22 -15.00
C ILE A 228 4.94 -8.22 -15.77
N ASN A 229 5.79 -7.67 -16.64
CA ASN A 229 6.73 -8.40 -17.49
C ASN A 229 8.17 -8.04 -17.13
#